data_AF-A0AAD3N395-F1
#
_entry.id   AF-A0AAD3N395-F1
#
_cell.length_a   1.000
_cell.length_b   1.000
_cell.length_c   1.000
_cell.angle_alpha   90.00
_cell.angle_beta   90.00
_cell.angle_gamma   90.00
#
_symmetry.space_group_name_H-M   'P 1'
#
loop_
_entity.id
_entity.type
_entity.pdbx_description
1 polymer ?
#
loop_
_entity_poly.entity_id
_entity_poly.type
_entity_poly.pdbx_seq_one_letter_code
_entity_poly.pdbx_strand_id
1 'polypeptide(L)'
;AISNKDQHSISYTLSRAQTVVVEYTHDSNTDMFQIGRSTESPIDFVVTDTVAGSQSNADTQSVQSTISRFACRIMCQRTPPYTARIYAAGFDSSKNIFLGEKAAKWKTSDGQMDGLTTNGVLVMHPRNGFTQDSKPGVWREISVCGNVFTLRETRSAQQRGKMARCDWRRLFIGRRSLTDALPATADLEISVASV
;
A
#
# COMPACT_ATOMS: atom_id res chain seq x y z
N ALA A 1 -24.56 -8.03 -1.01
CA ALA A 1 -24.71 -6.57 -1.12
C ALA A 1 -23.84 -5.91 -0.05
N ILE A 2 -23.56 -4.61 -0.16
CA ILE A 2 -23.06 -3.83 0.99
C ILE A 2 -24.25 -3.67 1.95
N SER A 3 -24.04 -3.95 3.22
CA SER A 3 -25.03 -3.85 4.30
C SER A 3 -25.20 -2.40 4.75
N ASN A 4 -24.09 -1.69 4.92
CA ASN A 4 -24.09 -0.29 5.36
C ASN A 4 -23.27 0.60 4.40
N LYS A 5 -23.95 1.52 3.71
CA LYS A 5 -23.31 2.49 2.78
C LYS A 5 -22.35 3.47 3.46
N ASP A 6 -22.42 3.62 4.78
CA ASP A 6 -21.55 4.53 5.52
C ASP A 6 -20.28 3.89 6.06
N GLN A 7 -20.17 2.56 6.01
CA GLN A 7 -18.94 1.83 6.35
C GLN A 7 -17.99 1.78 5.17
N HIS A 8 -16.71 1.56 5.46
CA HIS A 8 -15.73 1.28 4.43
C HIS A 8 -15.84 -0.18 3.97
N SER A 9 -15.54 -0.48 2.70
CA SER A 9 -15.65 -1.84 2.18
C SER A 9 -14.52 -2.22 1.22
N ILE A 10 -14.22 -3.51 1.13
CA ILE A 10 -13.30 -4.08 0.14
C ILE A 10 -14.04 -5.14 -0.67
N SER A 11 -14.17 -4.89 -1.97
CA SER A 11 -14.93 -5.69 -2.93
C SER A 11 -13.99 -6.55 -3.77
N TYR A 12 -14.00 -7.86 -3.53
CA TYR A 12 -13.22 -8.87 -4.25
C TYR A 12 -14.10 -9.56 -5.31
N THR A 13 -14.08 -9.07 -6.55
CA THR A 13 -14.87 -9.64 -7.66
C THR A 13 -14.20 -10.88 -8.20
N LEU A 14 -14.72 -12.05 -7.82
CA LEU A 14 -14.25 -13.37 -8.25
C LEU A 14 -14.68 -13.68 -9.69
N SER A 15 -15.89 -13.25 -10.08
CA SER A 15 -16.41 -13.31 -11.44
C SER A 15 -17.57 -12.33 -11.64
N ARG A 16 -18.05 -12.16 -12.88
CA ARG A 16 -19.25 -11.38 -13.24
C ARG A 16 -20.49 -11.67 -12.38
N ALA A 17 -20.59 -12.89 -11.83
CA ALA A 17 -21.72 -13.32 -11.00
C ALA A 17 -21.40 -13.34 -9.48
N GLN A 18 -20.15 -13.13 -9.06
CA GLN A 18 -19.73 -13.30 -7.68
C GLN A 18 -18.70 -12.26 -7.23
N THR A 19 -19.07 -11.45 -6.24
CA THR A 19 -18.17 -10.55 -5.51
C THR A 19 -18.30 -10.81 -4.02
N VAL A 20 -17.17 -11.04 -3.34
CA VAL A 20 -17.11 -11.07 -1.88
C VAL A 20 -16.85 -9.65 -1.40
N VAL A 21 -17.68 -9.14 -0.49
CA VAL A 21 -17.50 -7.82 0.14
C VAL A 21 -17.07 -8.04 1.59
N VAL A 22 -16.01 -7.36 2.01
CA VAL A 22 -15.55 -7.30 3.41
C VAL A 22 -15.81 -5.89 3.91
N GLU A 23 -16.66 -5.73 4.91
CA GLU A 23 -16.98 -4.45 5.54
C GLU A 23 -15.98 -4.13 6.66
N TYR A 24 -15.60 -2.86 6.77
CA TYR A 24 -14.64 -2.33 7.74
C TYR A 24 -15.37 -1.40 8.70
N THR A 25 -15.41 -1.80 9.97
CA THR A 25 -15.92 -0.99 11.08
C THR A 25 -14.92 0.10 11.49
N HIS A 26 -15.39 1.08 12.27
CA HIS A 26 -14.51 2.10 12.85
C HIS A 26 -13.64 1.48 13.95
N ASP A 27 -12.32 1.68 13.86
CA ASP A 27 -11.38 1.49 14.97
C ASP A 27 -11.04 2.85 15.60
N SER A 28 -11.28 2.99 16.90
CA SER A 28 -10.96 4.20 17.65
C SER A 28 -9.47 4.35 17.96
N ASN A 29 -8.68 3.28 17.78
CA ASN A 29 -7.27 3.17 18.18
C ASN A 29 -6.27 3.45 17.04
N THR A 30 -6.74 3.64 15.80
CA THR A 30 -5.89 3.99 14.66
C THR A 30 -6.42 5.19 13.88
N ASP A 31 -5.48 5.93 13.29
CA ASP A 31 -5.74 6.91 12.23
C ASP A 31 -5.35 6.29 10.88
N MET A 32 -6.07 6.68 9.83
CA MET A 32 -5.82 6.28 8.44
C MET A 32 -5.47 7.51 7.62
N PHE A 33 -4.37 7.43 6.88
CA PHE A 33 -3.99 8.42 5.86
C PHE A 33 -3.88 7.72 4.50
N GLN A 34 -4.46 8.29 3.46
CA GLN A 34 -4.46 7.73 2.12
C GLN A 34 -3.54 8.52 1.19
N ILE A 35 -2.79 7.78 0.36
CA ILE A 35 -1.84 8.32 -0.60
C ILE A 35 -2.27 7.88 -2.00
N GLY A 36 -2.24 8.78 -2.97
CA GLY A 36 -2.58 8.47 -4.36
C GLY A 36 -2.58 9.71 -5.25
N ARG A 37 -2.84 9.55 -6.54
CA ARG A 37 -2.84 10.68 -7.49
C ARG A 37 -4.19 11.40 -7.65
N SER A 38 -5.26 10.92 -7.01
CA SER A 38 -6.54 11.62 -7.05
C SER A 38 -6.49 12.87 -6.17
N THR A 39 -7.14 13.95 -6.61
CA THR A 39 -7.40 15.16 -5.82
C THR A 39 -8.79 15.14 -5.16
N GLU A 40 -9.42 13.96 -5.10
CA GLU A 40 -10.67 13.74 -4.39
C GLU A 40 -10.46 13.77 -2.87
N SER A 41 -11.50 14.14 -2.12
CA SER A 41 -11.46 14.28 -0.66
C SER A 41 -11.01 13.06 0.17
N PRO A 42 -11.04 11.79 -0.31
CA PRO A 42 -10.44 10.67 0.42
C PRO A 42 -8.91 10.62 0.39
N ILE A 43 -8.20 11.52 -0.31
CA ILE A 43 -6.73 11.52 -0.40
C ILE A 43 -6.13 12.62 0.47
N ASP A 44 -5.40 12.23 1.51
CA ASP A 44 -4.65 13.15 2.38
C ASP A 44 -3.34 13.62 1.71
N PHE A 45 -2.69 12.74 0.95
CA PHE A 45 -1.41 13.01 0.29
C PHE A 45 -1.47 12.73 -1.21
N VAL A 46 -1.63 13.80 -1.99
CA VAL A 46 -1.61 13.74 -3.47
C VAL A 46 -0.18 13.54 -3.97
N VAL A 47 0.03 12.52 -4.81
CA VAL A 47 1.32 12.20 -5.43
C VAL A 47 1.23 12.14 -6.96
N THR A 48 2.24 12.69 -7.64
CA THR A 48 2.36 12.72 -9.11
C THR A 48 3.60 11.95 -9.56
N ASP A 49 3.61 11.47 -10.80
CA ASP A 49 4.77 10.78 -11.37
C ASP A 49 6.03 11.65 -11.34
N THR A 50 7.14 11.06 -10.89
CA THR A 50 8.45 11.70 -10.92
C THR A 50 9.04 11.58 -12.33
N VAL A 51 9.25 12.72 -12.98
CA VAL A 51 9.99 12.74 -14.26
C VAL A 51 11.42 12.27 -14.01
N ALA A 52 11.83 11.18 -14.67
CA ALA A 52 13.20 10.69 -14.60
C ALA A 52 14.16 11.76 -15.16
N GLY A 53 15.14 12.16 -14.35
CA GLY A 53 15.98 13.34 -14.58
C GLY A 53 17.02 13.21 -15.69
N SER A 54 16.59 12.98 -16.93
CA SER A 54 17.49 12.94 -18.11
C SER A 54 16.82 13.18 -19.47
N GLN A 55 15.59 13.71 -19.53
CA GLN A 55 14.93 14.06 -20.79
C GLN A 55 14.32 15.48 -20.77
N SER A 56 15.20 16.48 -20.92
CA SER A 56 14.81 17.81 -21.36
C SER A 56 14.73 17.84 -22.89
N ASN A 57 13.59 17.44 -23.45
CA ASN A 57 13.25 17.75 -24.84
C ASN A 57 11.74 17.73 -25.06
N ALA A 58 11.27 18.52 -26.03
CA ALA A 58 9.85 18.70 -26.27
C ALA A 58 9.28 17.57 -27.13
N ASP A 59 8.37 16.79 -26.56
CA ASP A 59 7.17 16.36 -27.30
C ASP A 59 6.04 16.07 -26.31
N THR A 60 4.87 16.70 -26.49
CA THR A 60 3.75 16.59 -25.55
C THR A 60 2.90 15.34 -25.77
N GLN A 61 3.56 14.18 -25.81
CA GLN A 61 2.87 12.92 -25.59
C GLN A 61 2.44 12.86 -24.12
N SER A 62 1.16 12.57 -23.87
CA SER A 62 0.63 12.51 -22.51
C SER A 62 1.30 11.38 -21.73
N VAL A 63 2.24 11.72 -20.84
CA VAL A 63 2.88 10.77 -19.92
C VAL A 63 1.78 10.13 -19.08
N GLN A 64 1.40 8.90 -19.45
CA GLN A 64 0.30 8.21 -18.78
C GLN A 64 0.77 7.82 -17.39
N SER A 65 0.24 8.56 -16.40
CA SER A 65 0.55 8.37 -14.98
C SER A 65 0.54 6.89 -14.59
N THR A 66 1.66 6.42 -14.06
CA THR A 66 1.88 5.06 -13.59
C THR A 66 1.38 4.83 -12.16
N ILE A 67 0.89 5.86 -11.47
CA ILE A 67 0.42 5.82 -10.07
C ILE A 67 -1.11 5.56 -9.98
N SER A 68 -1.53 4.77 -8.98
CA SER A 68 -2.95 4.54 -8.64
C SER A 68 -3.65 5.81 -8.14
N ARG A 69 -4.95 6.01 -8.47
CA ARG A 69 -5.78 7.10 -7.92
C ARG A 69 -5.85 7.06 -6.39
N PHE A 70 -6.07 5.86 -5.84
CA PHE A 70 -6.07 5.58 -4.41
C PHE A 70 -5.06 4.45 -4.16
N ALA A 71 -3.80 4.80 -3.90
CA ALA A 71 -2.67 3.88 -4.07
C ALA A 71 -2.38 3.03 -2.83
N CYS A 72 -2.32 3.64 -1.65
CA CYS A 72 -2.11 2.93 -0.40
C CYS A 72 -2.72 3.68 0.80
N ARG A 73 -2.84 2.97 1.92
CA ARG A 73 -3.20 3.51 3.24
C ARG A 73 -2.02 3.33 4.20
N ILE A 74 -1.75 4.36 4.98
CA ILE A 74 -0.88 4.31 6.16
C ILE A 74 -1.80 4.33 7.39
N MET A 75 -1.79 3.25 8.15
CA MET A 75 -2.52 3.13 9.42
C MET A 75 -1.55 3.39 10.57
N CYS A 76 -1.81 4.41 11.40
CA CYS A 76 -0.99 4.78 12.55
C CYS A 76 -1.74 4.46 13.85
N GLN A 77 -1.09 3.82 14.82
CA GLN A 77 -1.67 3.66 16.16
C GLN A 77 -1.72 5.00 16.90
N ARG A 78 -2.86 5.30 17.56
CA ARG A 78 -3.08 6.50 18.39
C ARG A 78 -2.42 6.43 19.77
N THR A 79 -1.93 5.26 20.17
CA THR A 79 -1.26 5.02 21.45
C THR A 79 0.20 4.62 21.24
N PRO A 80 1.11 4.89 22.20
CA PRO A 80 2.49 4.41 22.15
C PRO A 80 2.56 2.90 21.85
N PRO A 81 3.51 2.45 21.00
CA PRO A 81 4.62 3.19 20.43
C PRO A 81 4.28 4.02 19.17
N TYR A 82 3.01 4.16 18.80
CA TYR A 82 2.53 4.80 17.57
C TYR A 82 2.99 4.06 16.29
N THR A 83 2.88 2.72 16.28
CA THR A 83 3.31 1.91 15.12
C THR A 83 2.52 2.28 13.87
N ALA A 84 3.23 2.65 12.80
CA ALA A 84 2.65 2.81 11.47
C ALA A 84 2.71 1.49 10.68
N ARG A 85 1.73 1.25 9.81
CA ARG A 85 1.65 0.07 8.92
C ARG A 85 1.07 0.48 7.56
N ILE A 86 1.62 -0.06 6.48
CA ILE A 86 1.18 0.21 5.11
C ILE A 86 0.29 -0.93 4.58
N TYR A 87 -0.76 -0.54 3.85
CA TYR A 87 -1.72 -1.43 3.19
C TYR A 87 -1.89 -0.98 1.74
N ALA A 88 -1.99 -1.92 0.80
CA ALA A 88 -2.22 -1.57 -0.60
C ALA A 88 -3.66 -1.10 -0.85
N ALA A 89 -3.84 -0.30 -1.89
CA ALA A 89 -5.05 0.47 -2.21
C ALA A 89 -5.46 1.49 -1.13
N GLY A 90 -6.19 2.52 -1.57
CA GLY A 90 -7.02 3.38 -0.72
C GLY A 90 -8.49 3.28 -1.09
N PHE A 91 -9.37 3.61 -0.15
CA PHE A 91 -10.81 3.69 -0.39
C PHE A 91 -11.13 4.89 -1.29
N ASP A 92 -12.05 4.68 -2.23
CA ASP A 92 -12.58 5.70 -3.13
C ASP A 92 -13.60 6.62 -2.45
N SER A 93 -14.14 7.59 -3.21
CA SER A 93 -15.20 8.51 -2.75
C SER A 93 -16.54 7.80 -2.44
N SER A 94 -16.67 6.50 -2.71
CA SER A 94 -17.77 5.62 -2.28
C SER A 94 -17.39 4.76 -1.06
N LYS A 95 -16.31 5.10 -0.35
CA LYS A 95 -15.75 4.39 0.80
C LYS A 95 -15.26 2.97 0.48
N ASN A 96 -15.00 2.64 -0.80
CA ASN A 96 -14.76 1.26 -1.25
C ASN A 96 -13.37 1.06 -1.90
N ILE A 97 -12.80 -0.13 -1.73
CA ILE A 97 -11.65 -0.63 -2.52
C ILE A 97 -12.15 -1.72 -3.46
N PHE A 98 -11.86 -1.61 -4.76
CA PHE A 98 -12.30 -2.58 -5.76
C PHE A 98 -11.15 -3.44 -6.31
N LEU A 99 -11.21 -4.75 -6.08
CA LEU A 99 -10.34 -5.76 -6.69
C LEU A 99 -11.12 -6.56 -7.74
N GLY A 100 -11.06 -6.09 -8.99
CA GLY A 100 -11.75 -6.71 -10.12
C GLY A 100 -11.27 -8.13 -10.47
N GLU A 101 -11.90 -8.74 -11.47
CA GLU A 101 -11.63 -10.13 -11.91
C GLU A 101 -10.14 -10.42 -12.16
N LYS A 102 -9.42 -9.48 -12.79
CA LYS A 102 -7.99 -9.64 -13.11
C LYS A 102 -7.04 -9.52 -11.92
N ALA A 103 -7.45 -8.92 -10.80
CA ALA A 103 -6.60 -8.72 -9.63
C ALA A 103 -6.25 -10.04 -8.93
N ALA A 104 -4.99 -10.19 -8.48
CA ALA A 104 -4.54 -11.33 -7.70
C ALA A 104 -5.21 -11.31 -6.32
N LYS A 105 -5.94 -12.39 -5.97
CA LYS A 105 -6.74 -12.48 -4.75
C LYS A 105 -6.90 -13.93 -4.32
N TRP A 106 -7.00 -14.18 -3.03
CA TRP A 106 -7.05 -15.53 -2.45
C TRP A 106 -7.75 -15.52 -1.09
N LYS A 107 -8.20 -16.70 -0.65
CA LYS A 107 -8.57 -16.95 0.74
C LYS A 107 -7.32 -17.28 1.54
N THR A 108 -7.13 -16.66 2.70
CA THR A 108 -6.02 -16.96 3.63
C THR A 108 -6.33 -18.16 4.51
N SER A 109 -5.34 -18.68 5.25
CA SER A 109 -5.47 -19.92 6.04
C SER A 109 -6.41 -19.82 7.24
N ASP A 110 -6.61 -18.61 7.75
CA ASP A 110 -7.62 -18.22 8.75
C ASP A 110 -9.01 -17.97 8.12
N GLY A 111 -9.13 -18.08 6.80
CA GLY A 111 -10.39 -17.97 6.07
C GLY A 111 -10.78 -16.56 5.62
N GLN A 112 -9.97 -15.53 5.89
CA GLN A 112 -10.20 -14.17 5.38
C GLN A 112 -9.92 -14.07 3.86
N MET A 113 -10.28 -12.94 3.26
CA MET A 113 -9.89 -12.58 1.89
C MET A 113 -8.72 -11.60 1.90
N ASP A 114 -7.78 -11.77 0.98
CA ASP A 114 -6.71 -10.81 0.71
C ASP A 114 -6.37 -10.78 -0.79
N GLY A 115 -5.66 -9.75 -1.23
CA GLY A 115 -5.28 -9.56 -2.62
C GLY A 115 -4.31 -8.41 -2.86
N LEU A 116 -3.91 -8.24 -4.12
CA LEU A 116 -2.95 -7.24 -4.57
C LEU A 116 -3.62 -6.27 -5.55
N THR A 117 -3.27 -4.99 -5.48
CA THR A 117 -3.53 -4.01 -6.54
C THR A 117 -2.86 -4.43 -7.84
N THR A 118 -3.36 -4.01 -9.01
CA THR A 118 -2.90 -4.54 -10.32
C THR A 118 -1.38 -4.53 -10.46
N ASN A 119 -0.71 -3.38 -10.33
CA ASN A 119 0.73 -3.23 -10.59
C ASN A 119 1.57 -3.23 -9.29
N GLY A 120 0.91 -3.35 -8.13
CA GLY A 120 1.50 -3.54 -6.81
C GLY A 120 1.88 -2.24 -6.06
N VAL A 121 1.79 -2.28 -4.74
CA VAL A 121 2.45 -1.32 -3.83
C VAL A 121 3.70 -2.00 -3.29
N LEU A 122 4.87 -1.45 -3.62
CA LEU A 122 6.15 -2.01 -3.25
C LEU A 122 6.83 -1.17 -2.17
N VAL A 123 7.58 -1.83 -1.29
CA VAL A 123 8.29 -1.20 -0.19
C VAL A 123 9.70 -1.76 -0.02
N MET A 124 10.64 -0.93 0.42
CA MET A 124 12.01 -1.32 0.72
C MET A 124 12.50 -0.60 1.98
N HIS A 125 12.90 -1.36 3.00
CA HIS A 125 13.77 -0.81 4.05
C HIS A 125 15.22 -0.84 3.54
N PRO A 126 15.95 0.29 3.47
CA PRO A 126 17.36 0.29 3.10
C PRO A 126 18.20 -0.39 4.20
N ARG A 127 19.28 -1.06 3.78
CA ARG A 127 20.31 -1.55 4.71
C ARG A 127 21.07 -0.33 5.24
N ASN A 128 21.30 -0.31 6.55
CA ASN A 128 21.90 0.80 7.31
C ASN A 128 21.02 2.06 7.44
N GLY A 129 19.69 1.94 7.28
CA GLY A 129 18.75 3.09 7.35
C GLY A 129 18.98 4.10 6.22
N PHE A 130 18.55 5.34 6.40
CA PHE A 130 18.94 6.50 5.59
C PHE A 130 20.21 7.19 6.17
N THR A 131 21.37 6.60 5.90
CA THR A 131 22.71 7.08 6.29
C THR A 131 23.59 7.25 5.04
N GLN A 132 24.82 7.77 5.18
CA GLN A 132 25.76 7.81 4.04
C GLN A 132 26.15 6.40 3.55
N ASP A 133 26.09 5.39 4.43
CA ASP A 133 26.31 3.98 4.12
C ASP A 133 25.03 3.22 3.69
N SER A 134 23.93 3.94 3.38
CA SER A 134 22.70 3.34 2.85
C SER A 134 22.97 2.46 1.64
N LYS A 135 22.52 1.20 1.71
CA LYS A 135 22.52 0.29 0.56
C LYS A 135 21.10 -0.19 0.30
N PRO A 136 20.63 -0.24 -0.97
CA PRO A 136 19.30 -0.75 -1.29
C PRO A 136 19.03 -2.08 -0.58
N GLY A 137 17.87 -2.18 0.05
CA GLY A 137 17.37 -3.40 0.66
C GLY A 137 16.81 -4.36 -0.38
N VAL A 138 15.85 -5.18 0.04
CA VAL A 138 15.11 -6.05 -0.89
C VAL A 138 13.66 -5.59 -0.96
N TRP A 139 13.21 -5.23 -2.15
CA TRP A 139 11.82 -4.85 -2.40
C TRP A 139 10.85 -5.97 -2.01
N ARG A 140 9.73 -5.58 -1.41
CA ARG A 140 8.61 -6.44 -1.02
C ARG A 140 7.31 -5.85 -1.55
N GLU A 141 6.36 -6.71 -1.88
CA GLU A 141 5.02 -6.30 -2.26
C GLU A 141 4.09 -6.38 -1.04
N ILE A 142 3.25 -5.37 -0.89
CA ILE A 142 2.25 -5.24 0.17
C ILE A 142 0.86 -5.59 -0.38
N SER A 143 0.08 -6.34 0.39
CA SER A 143 -1.30 -6.66 0.05
C SER A 143 -2.31 -5.67 0.64
N VAL A 144 -3.56 -5.78 0.19
CA VAL A 144 -4.67 -4.92 0.62
C VAL A 144 -5.01 -5.12 2.10
N CYS A 145 -4.73 -6.31 2.66
CA CYS A 145 -4.79 -6.61 4.10
C CYS A 145 -3.43 -6.50 4.83
N GLY A 146 -2.41 -5.88 4.22
CA GLY A 146 -1.13 -5.59 4.88
C GLY A 146 -0.26 -6.82 5.15
N ASN A 147 -0.42 -7.90 4.37
CA ASN A 147 0.51 -9.02 4.33
C ASN A 147 1.69 -8.69 3.39
N VAL A 148 2.86 -9.27 3.67
CA VAL A 148 4.12 -8.97 2.96
C VAL A 148 4.52 -10.15 2.08
N PHE A 149 4.85 -9.87 0.82
CA PHE A 149 5.25 -10.86 -0.18
C PHE A 149 6.59 -10.50 -0.82
N THR A 150 7.28 -11.51 -1.40
CA THR A 150 8.29 -11.23 -2.43
C THR A 150 7.62 -10.54 -3.62
N LEU A 151 8.42 -9.92 -4.50
CA LEU A 151 7.92 -9.52 -5.82
C LEU A 151 7.33 -10.72 -6.57
N ARG A 152 6.41 -10.42 -7.49
CA ARG A 152 5.97 -11.32 -8.57
C ARG A 152 7.07 -11.45 -9.63
N GLU A 153 6.95 -12.42 -10.51
CA GLU A 153 7.89 -12.65 -11.62
C GLU A 153 7.94 -11.46 -12.59
N THR A 154 6.78 -10.87 -12.92
CA THR A 154 6.67 -9.61 -13.66
C THR A 154 5.72 -8.65 -12.94
N ARG A 155 5.90 -7.33 -13.14
CA ARG A 155 4.88 -6.33 -12.74
C ARG A 155 3.53 -6.77 -13.32
N SER A 156 2.49 -6.68 -12.51
CA SER A 156 1.11 -6.97 -12.91
C SER A 156 0.75 -8.43 -13.21
N ALA A 157 1.66 -9.40 -13.00
CA ALA A 157 1.33 -10.83 -13.04
C ALA A 157 0.19 -11.19 -12.05
N GLN A 158 -0.69 -12.12 -12.42
CA GLN A 158 -1.77 -12.58 -11.52
C GLN A 158 -1.26 -13.49 -10.39
N GLN A 159 -0.07 -14.07 -10.55
CA GLN A 159 0.56 -14.89 -9.52
C GLN A 159 1.28 -14.02 -8.50
N ARG A 160 0.84 -14.07 -7.24
CA ARG A 160 1.52 -13.43 -6.10
C ARG A 160 2.91 -14.03 -5.85
N GLY A 161 3.79 -13.24 -5.25
CA GLY A 161 5.05 -13.73 -4.69
C GLY A 161 4.88 -14.67 -3.49
N LYS A 162 5.99 -15.16 -2.94
CA LYS A 162 6.01 -15.99 -1.72
C LYS A 162 5.78 -15.11 -0.49
N MET A 163 4.97 -15.56 0.46
CA MET A 163 4.69 -14.79 1.69
C MET A 163 5.94 -14.72 2.58
N ALA A 164 6.33 -13.53 2.99
CA ALA A 164 7.40 -13.32 3.96
C ALA A 164 6.84 -13.55 5.38
N ARG A 165 7.51 -14.39 6.18
CA ARG A 165 7.10 -14.69 7.57
C ARG A 165 7.58 -13.68 8.61
N CYS A 166 8.51 -12.78 8.26
CA CYS A 166 9.11 -11.82 9.19
C CYS A 166 8.21 -10.58 9.38
N ASP A 167 8.36 -9.88 10.51
CA ASP A 167 7.50 -8.76 10.94
C ASP A 167 7.76 -7.42 10.21
N TRP A 168 7.96 -7.50 8.90
CA TRP A 168 8.20 -6.38 7.96
C TRP A 168 6.98 -5.47 7.76
N ARG A 169 5.85 -5.77 8.43
CA ARG A 169 4.60 -4.99 8.36
C ARG A 169 4.71 -3.62 9.02
N ARG A 170 5.63 -3.47 9.99
CA ARG A 170 5.88 -2.23 10.69
C ARG A 170 6.62 -1.28 9.75
N LEU A 171 6.02 -0.14 9.43
CA LEU A 171 6.82 1.05 9.16
C LEU A 171 7.53 1.39 10.47
N PHE A 172 8.84 1.22 10.47
CA PHE A 172 9.65 2.04 11.35
C PHE A 172 9.65 3.45 10.76
N ILE A 173 9.18 4.41 11.57
CA ILE A 173 9.29 5.84 11.28
C ILE A 173 10.28 6.37 12.31
N GLY A 174 11.37 6.96 11.84
CA GLY A 174 12.53 7.30 12.67
C GLY A 174 12.19 8.20 13.86
N ARG A 175 12.10 7.62 15.06
CA ARG A 175 12.00 8.38 16.31
C ARG A 175 13.37 8.99 16.62
N ARG A 176 13.54 10.29 16.38
CA ARG A 176 14.50 11.09 17.17
C ARG A 176 13.94 11.31 18.58
N SER A 177 13.90 10.24 19.38
CA SER A 177 13.66 10.36 20.82
C SER A 177 14.95 10.81 21.48
N LEU A 178 14.95 11.98 22.13
CA LEU A 178 16.17 12.62 22.68
C LEU A 178 16.72 11.96 23.96
N THR A 179 16.21 10.77 24.34
CA THR A 179 16.38 10.20 25.69
C THR A 179 16.74 8.71 25.76
N ASP A 180 16.84 7.99 24.63
CA ASP A 180 17.16 6.55 24.62
C ASP A 180 18.28 6.21 23.64
N ALA A 181 19.33 5.55 24.15
CA ALA A 181 20.59 5.32 23.43
C ALA A 181 20.61 4.01 22.61
N LEU A 182 19.64 3.84 21.70
CA LEU A 182 19.67 2.81 20.65
C LEU A 182 19.24 3.40 19.30
N PRO A 183 19.90 3.06 18.17
CA PRO A 183 19.64 3.68 16.87
C PRO A 183 18.31 3.20 16.26
N ALA A 184 17.22 3.89 16.59
CA ALA A 184 15.88 3.67 16.02
C ALA A 184 15.72 4.28 14.60
N THR A 185 16.74 4.12 13.75
CA THR A 185 16.72 4.47 12.32
C THR A 185 16.49 3.22 11.49
N ALA A 186 15.23 2.83 11.41
CA ALA A 186 14.75 2.06 10.28
C ALA A 186 13.73 2.92 9.54
N ASP A 187 13.79 2.80 8.22
CA ASP A 187 13.39 3.81 7.25
C ASP A 187 12.74 3.11 6.06
N LEU A 188 11.89 3.78 5.26
CA LEU A 188 11.19 3.12 4.16
C LEU A 188 11.11 3.93 2.88
N GLU A 189 11.51 3.32 1.77
CA GLU A 189 11.19 3.75 0.42
C GLU A 189 9.91 3.04 -0.05
N ILE A 190 8.98 3.79 -0.64
CA ILE A 190 7.67 3.28 -1.12
C ILE A 190 7.55 3.56 -2.61
N SER A 191 7.33 2.51 -3.41
CA SER A 191 7.01 2.60 -4.84
C SER A 191 5.55 2.20 -5.06
N VAL A 192 4.69 3.20 -5.23
CA VAL A 192 3.28 3.02 -5.62
C VAL A 192 3.14 2.94 -7.14
N ALA A 193 2.25 2.07 -7.63
CA ALA A 193 1.87 1.97 -9.03
C ALA A 193 0.34 1.79 -9.19
N SER A 194 -0.16 1.82 -10.43
CA SER A 194 -1.57 1.68 -10.84
C SER A 194 -2.06 0.21 -10.71
N VAL A 195 -3.20 -0.34 -11.21
CA VAL A 195 -4.23 0.00 -12.21
C VAL A 195 -3.67 0.42 -13.57
#